data_AF-A0A0V0GYC0-F1
#
_entry.id   AF-A0A0V0GYC0-F1
#
_cell.length_a   1.000
_cell.length_b   1.000
_cell.length_c   1.000
_cell.angle_alpha   90.00
_cell.angle_beta   90.00
_cell.angle_gamma   90.00
#
_symmetry.space_group_name_H-M   'P 1'
#
loop_
_entity.id
_entity.type
_entity.pdbx_description
1 polymer ?
#
loop_
_entity_poly.entity_id
_entity_poly.type
_entity_poly.pdbx_seq_one_letter_code
_entity_poly.pdbx_strand_id
1 'polypeptide(L)'
;MILLLGPPGGGKTTLLKSLAGVPDKDLRVAGKISYCGHELSDFIPQRTCAYISQHDLHHGEMTVRETLDFAGRSLGVGTRYDLLTELSRREKELGIKPDPEIDAFMKAIAVAGQESSLVTDYVLKLLGLDICADIMVGDQMRRG
;
A
#
# COMPACT_ATOMS: atom_id res chain seq x y z
N MET A 1 -6.14 -10.07 16.72
CA MET A 1 -6.62 -10.82 15.54
C MET A 1 -8.10 -11.13 15.76
N ILE A 2 -8.96 -10.87 14.77
CA ILE A 2 -10.42 -11.10 14.86
C ILE A 2 -10.80 -12.08 13.75
N LEU A 3 -11.64 -13.06 14.08
CA LEU A 3 -12.18 -14.04 13.13
C LEU A 3 -13.68 -13.79 12.96
N LEU A 4 -14.13 -13.59 11.71
CA LEU A 4 -15.53 -13.40 11.36
C LEU A 4 -16.10 -14.67 10.71
N LEU A 5 -16.99 -15.37 11.41
CA LEU A 5 -17.64 -16.59 10.93
C LEU A 5 -19.14 -16.37 10.69
N GLY A 6 -19.70 -17.14 9.77
CA GLY A 6 -21.12 -17.07 9.42
C GLY A 6 -21.44 -17.87 8.16
N PRO A 7 -22.72 -18.24 7.93
CA PRO A 7 -23.13 -19.04 6.79
C PRO A 7 -22.86 -18.34 5.44
N PRO A 8 -22.85 -19.07 4.32
CA PRO A 8 -22.87 -18.49 2.98
C PRO A 8 -24.02 -17.47 2.86
N GLY A 9 -23.77 -16.32 2.24
CA GLY A 9 -24.76 -15.24 2.13
C GLY A 9 -24.96 -14.38 3.39
N GLY A 10 -24.33 -14.70 4.52
CA GLY A 10 -24.46 -13.93 5.78
C GLY A 10 -23.79 -12.55 5.80
N GLY A 11 -23.42 -11.97 4.65
CA GLY A 11 -22.89 -10.61 4.57
C GLY A 11 -21.45 -10.38 5.08
N LYS A 12 -20.68 -11.43 5.35
CA LYS A 12 -19.29 -11.31 5.86
C LYS A 12 -18.40 -10.45 4.96
N THR A 13 -18.36 -10.77 3.67
CA THR A 13 -17.61 -10.03 2.66
C THR A 13 -18.08 -8.58 2.57
N THR A 14 -19.40 -8.38 2.59
CA THR A 14 -20.03 -7.06 2.57
C THR A 14 -19.63 -6.21 3.78
N LEU A 15 -19.59 -6.81 4.97
CA LEU A 15 -19.15 -6.15 6.20
C LEU A 15 -17.67 -5.76 6.12
N LEU A 16 -16.78 -6.68 5.71
CA LEU A 16 -15.35 -6.41 5.58
C LEU A 16 -15.05 -5.29 4.57
N LYS A 17 -15.73 -5.32 3.41
CA LYS A 17 -15.63 -4.24 2.40
C LYS A 17 -16.12 -2.90 2.95
N SER A 18 -17.22 -2.90 3.72
CA SER A 18 -17.77 -1.69 4.33
C SER A 18 -16.81 -1.08 5.36
N LEU A 19 -16.17 -1.92 6.18
CA LEU A 19 -15.14 -1.48 7.13
C LEU A 19 -13.94 -0.88 6.38
N ALA A 20 -13.47 -1.50 5.31
CA ALA A 20 -12.38 -0.97 4.49
C ALA A 20 -12.76 0.28 3.64
N GLY A 21 -13.99 0.78 3.75
CA GLY A 21 -14.46 1.94 3.00
C GLY A 21 -14.62 1.70 1.49
N VAL A 22 -14.78 0.45 1.08
CA VAL A 22 -14.99 0.04 -0.32
C VAL A 22 -16.28 -0.76 -0.51
N PRO A 23 -17.44 -0.23 -0.06
CA PRO A 23 -18.72 -0.91 -0.26
C PRO A 23 -19.05 -1.03 -1.76
N ASP A 24 -19.82 -2.06 -2.12
CA ASP A 24 -20.32 -2.19 -3.48
C ASP A 24 -21.29 -1.03 -3.79
N LYS A 25 -21.25 -0.49 -5.02
CA LYS A 25 -21.90 0.79 -5.38
C LYS A 25 -23.42 0.80 -5.13
N ASP A 26 -24.07 -0.35 -5.25
CA ASP A 26 -25.52 -0.50 -5.10
C ASP A 26 -25.94 -0.78 -3.65
N LEU A 27 -24.98 -0.78 -2.71
CA LEU A 27 -25.24 -1.12 -1.31
C LEU A 27 -25.53 0.13 -0.47
N ARG A 28 -26.67 0.14 0.20
CA ARG A 28 -26.95 1.13 1.26
C ARG A 28 -26.29 0.70 2.57
N VAL A 29 -25.35 1.49 3.05
CA VAL A 29 -24.73 1.33 4.38
C VAL A 29 -25.50 2.16 5.41
N ALA A 30 -25.83 1.55 6.54
CA ALA A 30 -26.48 2.22 7.67
C ALA A 30 -25.69 1.95 8.96
N GLY A 31 -25.81 2.85 9.94
CA GLY A 31 -25.01 2.83 11.16
C GLY A 31 -23.77 3.73 11.06
N LYS A 32 -22.86 3.59 12.03
CA LYS A 32 -21.62 4.38 12.12
C LYS A 32 -20.42 3.45 12.24
N ILE A 33 -19.36 3.78 11.50
CA ILE A 33 -18.06 3.10 11.57
C ILE A 33 -17.04 4.17 11.96
N SER A 34 -16.30 3.91 13.05
CA SER A 34 -15.28 4.82 13.54
C SER A 34 -13.97 4.10 13.82
N TYR A 35 -12.85 4.66 13.38
CA TYR A 35 -11.51 4.16 13.63
C TYR A 35 -10.82 5.08 14.62
N CYS A 36 -10.44 4.55 15.79
CA CYS A 36 -9.83 5.34 16.87
C CYS A 36 -10.64 6.60 17.25
N GLY A 37 -11.97 6.53 17.17
CA GLY A 37 -12.87 7.66 17.46
C GLY A 37 -13.17 8.59 16.27
N HIS A 38 -12.53 8.39 15.12
CA HIS A 38 -12.78 9.17 13.89
C HIS A 38 -13.74 8.44 12.96
N GLU A 39 -14.78 9.11 12.47
CA GLU A 39 -15.70 8.52 11.49
C GLU A 39 -15.02 8.39 10.12
N LEU A 40 -15.51 7.49 9.26
CA LEU A 40 -14.94 7.29 7.91
C LEU A 40 -14.97 8.54 7.02
N SER A 41 -15.79 9.54 7.36
CA SER A 41 -15.83 10.85 6.69
C SER A 41 -14.67 11.77 7.07
N ASP A 42 -14.00 11.51 8.20
CA ASP A 42 -12.97 12.38 8.75
C ASP A 42 -11.60 12.17 8.08
N PHE A 43 -11.44 11.08 7.33
CA PHE A 43 -10.20 10.69 6.66
C PHE A 43 -10.48 9.88 5.39
N ILE A 44 -9.43 9.38 4.73
CA ILE A 44 -9.55 8.50 3.56
C ILE A 44 -9.33 7.06 4.03
N PRO A 45 -10.40 6.23 4.21
CA PRO A 45 -10.28 4.89 4.79
C PRO A 45 -9.31 3.98 4.05
N GLN A 46 -9.27 4.09 2.72
CA GLN A 46 -8.46 3.25 1.84
C GLN A 46 -6.94 3.49 2.00
N ARG A 47 -6.53 4.57 2.68
CA ARG A 47 -5.13 4.82 3.06
C ARG A 47 -4.74 4.18 4.39
N THR A 48 -5.72 3.81 5.22
CA THR A 48 -5.50 3.29 6.57
C THR A 48 -5.87 1.80 6.66
N CYS A 49 -6.83 1.36 5.86
CA CYS A 49 -7.32 -0.01 5.83
C CYS A 49 -7.43 -0.49 4.38
N ALA A 50 -6.99 -1.72 4.14
CA ALA A 50 -7.08 -2.38 2.85
C ALA A 50 -7.93 -3.65 2.97
N TYR A 51 -8.82 -3.86 2.00
CA TYR A 51 -9.53 -5.12 1.84
C TYR A 51 -8.75 -6.02 0.88
N ILE A 52 -8.33 -7.19 1.36
CA ILE A 52 -7.72 -8.22 0.52
C ILE A 52 -8.81 -9.17 0.04
N SER A 53 -8.95 -9.26 -1.27
CA SER A 53 -9.99 -10.05 -1.92
C SER A 53 -9.67 -11.55 -1.86
N GLN A 54 -10.66 -12.40 -2.13
CA GLN A 54 -10.46 -13.85 -2.25
C GLN A 54 -9.61 -14.21 -3.49
N HIS A 55 -9.64 -13.36 -4.52
CA HIS A 55 -8.84 -13.50 -5.72
C HIS A 55 -7.63 -12.59 -5.63
N ASP A 56 -6.48 -13.13 -6.01
CA ASP A 56 -5.26 -12.35 -6.14
C ASP A 56 -5.40 -11.37 -7.32
N LEU A 57 -4.94 -10.14 -7.11
CA LEU A 57 -5.00 -9.07 -8.10
C LEU A 57 -3.58 -8.69 -8.53
N HIS A 58 -3.00 -9.50 -9.41
CA HIS A 58 -1.69 -9.27 -10.01
C HIS A 58 -1.66 -9.81 -11.44
N HIS A 59 -0.63 -9.43 -12.20
CA HIS A 59 -0.39 -10.01 -13.51
C HIS A 59 0.53 -11.22 -13.35
N GLY A 60 0.04 -12.41 -13.70
CA GLY A 60 0.79 -13.67 -13.51
C GLY A 60 2.06 -13.81 -14.35
N GLU A 61 2.29 -12.89 -15.29
CA GLU A 61 3.49 -12.82 -16.13
C GLU A 61 4.61 -11.94 -15.54
N MET A 62 4.37 -11.31 -14.39
CA MET A 62 5.37 -10.53 -13.67
C MET A 62 6.11 -11.38 -12.64
N THR A 63 7.38 -11.05 -12.43
CA THR A 63 8.17 -11.53 -11.29
C THR A 63 7.70 -10.93 -9.97
N VAL A 64 8.14 -11.50 -8.83
CA VAL A 64 7.86 -10.93 -7.50
C VAL A 64 8.32 -9.48 -7.42
N ARG A 65 9.52 -9.17 -7.93
CA ARG A 65 10.08 -7.82 -7.97
C ARG A 65 9.22 -6.88 -8.80
N GLU A 66 8.91 -7.26 -10.03
CA GLU A 66 8.08 -6.44 -10.93
C GLU A 66 6.69 -6.21 -10.36
N THR A 67 6.09 -7.22 -9.72
CA THR A 67 4.78 -7.11 -9.09
C THR A 67 4.78 -6.07 -7.96
N LEU A 68 5.78 -6.12 -7.07
CA LEU A 68 5.91 -5.14 -5.99
C LEU A 68 6.26 -3.75 -6.50
N ASP A 69 7.11 -3.65 -7.53
CA ASP A 69 7.47 -2.39 -8.15
C ASP A 69 6.27 -1.74 -8.83
N PHE A 70 5.51 -2.52 -9.59
CA PHE A 70 4.26 -2.10 -10.22
C PHE A 70 3.23 -1.63 -9.19
N ALA A 71 3.05 -2.38 -8.09
CA ALA A 71 2.15 -1.99 -7.01
C ALA A 71 2.59 -0.67 -6.37
N GLY A 72 3.89 -0.51 -6.08
CA GLY A 72 4.46 0.72 -5.54
C GLY A 72 4.24 1.93 -6.45
N ARG A 73 4.44 1.77 -7.77
CA ARG A 73 4.17 2.83 -8.77
C ARG A 73 2.68 3.15 -8.90
N SER A 74 1.81 2.15 -8.80
CA SER A 74 0.35 2.29 -8.91
C SER A 74 -0.28 3.00 -7.71
N LEU A 75 0.34 2.89 -6.53
CA LEU A 75 0.01 3.74 -5.38
C LEU A 75 0.38 5.22 -5.61
N GLY A 76 1.17 5.48 -6.66
CA GLY A 76 1.76 6.77 -6.98
C GLY A 76 2.96 7.10 -6.08
N VAL A 77 3.78 8.04 -6.52
CA VAL A 77 4.77 8.71 -5.65
C VAL A 77 4.09 9.54 -4.54
N GLY A 78 2.77 9.76 -4.65
CA GLY A 78 2.00 10.60 -3.74
C GLY A 78 2.55 12.02 -3.66
N THR A 79 2.25 12.71 -2.55
CA THR A 79 2.86 14.01 -2.20
C THR A 79 4.30 13.86 -1.72
N ARG A 80 4.99 12.71 -1.90
CA ARG A 80 6.32 12.50 -1.28
C ARG A 80 7.34 13.52 -1.77
N TYR A 81 7.30 13.86 -3.05
CA TYR A 81 8.18 14.90 -3.60
C TYR A 81 7.89 16.28 -2.98
N ASP A 82 6.62 16.70 -2.96
CA ASP A 82 6.21 17.99 -2.39
C ASP A 82 6.48 18.06 -0.89
N LEU A 83 6.22 16.96 -0.18
CA LEU A 83 6.39 16.83 1.26
C LEU A 83 7.87 16.82 1.63
N LEU A 84 8.72 16.15 0.85
CA LEU A 84 10.18 16.21 1.02
C LEU A 84 10.73 17.61 0.72
N THR A 85 10.22 18.25 -0.33
CA THR A 85 10.61 19.63 -0.67
C THR A 85 10.26 20.58 0.48
N GLU A 86 9.06 20.47 1.04
CA GLU A 86 8.61 21.28 2.16
C GLU A 86 9.34 20.95 3.47
N LEU A 87 9.65 19.67 3.73
CA LEU A 87 10.41 19.22 4.89
C LEU A 87 11.84 19.78 4.84
N SER A 88 12.54 19.64 3.71
CA SER A 88 13.87 20.22 3.49
C SER A 88 13.89 21.74 3.61
N ARG A 89 12.80 22.44 3.24
CA ARG A 89 12.67 23.89 3.46
C ARG A 89 12.65 24.24 4.94
N ARG A 90 11.82 23.55 5.73
CA ARG A 90 11.67 23.78 7.18
C ARG A 90 12.92 23.41 7.97
N GLU A 91 13.59 22.32 7.60
CA GLU A 91 14.85 21.93 8.23
C GLU A 91 15.92 23.02 8.10
N LYS A 92 16.04 23.64 6.91
CA LYS A 92 16.95 24.77 6.68
C LYS A 92 16.58 25.99 7.53
N GLU A 93 15.30 26.33 7.62
CA GLU A 93 14.83 27.48 8.42
C GLU A 93 15.11 27.31 9.91
N LEU A 94 15.02 26.08 10.41
CA LEU A 94 15.26 25.73 11.81
C LEU A 94 16.71 25.32 12.11
N GLY A 95 17.60 25.33 11.10
CA GLY A 95 18.99 24.88 11.24
C GLY A 95 19.14 23.40 11.62
N ILE A 96 18.11 22.59 11.35
CA ILE A 96 18.11 21.15 11.62
C ILE A 96 18.97 20.45 10.58
N LYS A 97 19.92 19.64 11.03
CA LYS A 97 20.69 18.75 10.15
C LYS A 97 20.09 17.35 10.24
N PRO A 98 19.47 16.84 9.16
CA PRO A 98 19.00 15.47 9.14
C PRO A 98 20.18 14.50 9.19
N ASP A 99 19.89 13.28 9.61
CA ASP A 99 20.85 12.19 9.52
C ASP A 99 21.27 11.99 8.04
N PRO A 100 22.57 11.94 7.73
CA PRO A 100 23.04 11.86 6.35
C PRO A 100 22.53 10.63 5.58
N GLU A 101 22.38 9.48 6.24
CA GLU A 101 21.92 8.25 5.59
C GLU A 101 20.43 8.32 5.29
N ILE A 102 19.64 8.83 6.25
CA ILE A 102 18.19 9.02 6.07
C ILE A 102 17.90 10.05 4.98
N ASP A 103 18.61 11.18 4.99
CA ASP A 103 18.46 12.23 3.98
C ASP A 103 18.81 11.74 2.57
N ALA A 104 19.91 10.97 2.43
CA ALA A 104 20.29 10.36 1.17
C ALA A 104 19.23 9.36 0.67
N PHE A 105 18.72 8.49 1.55
CA PHE A 105 17.68 7.53 1.20
C PHE A 105 16.38 8.24 0.77
N MET A 106 15.92 9.22 1.56
CA MET A 106 14.70 9.99 1.29
C MET A 106 14.78 10.74 -0.04
N LYS A 107 15.93 11.32 -0.37
CA LYS A 107 16.15 11.96 -1.68
C LYS A 107 16.16 10.94 -2.81
N ALA A 108 16.81 9.79 -2.64
CA ALA A 108 16.91 8.77 -3.66
C ALA A 108 15.54 8.19 -4.06
N ILE A 109 14.65 7.94 -3.08
CA ILE A 109 13.30 7.41 -3.34
C ILE A 109 12.32 8.45 -3.92
N ALA A 110 12.71 9.74 -3.93
CA ALA A 110 11.89 10.84 -4.43
C ALA A 110 12.21 11.24 -5.87
N VAL A 111 13.27 10.69 -6.46
CA VAL A 111 13.65 10.96 -7.85
C VAL A 111 12.65 10.27 -8.79
N ALA A 112 11.97 11.04 -9.62
CA ALA A 112 11.11 10.52 -10.67
C ALA A 112 11.93 9.77 -11.73
N GLY A 113 11.49 8.56 -12.12
CA GLY A 113 12.04 7.85 -13.26
C GLY A 113 13.16 6.83 -12.99
N GLN A 114 13.38 6.39 -11.75
CA GLN A 114 14.25 5.23 -11.51
C GLN A 114 13.62 3.95 -12.08
N GLU A 115 14.41 3.16 -12.83
CA GLU A 115 13.98 1.90 -13.45
C GLU A 115 13.71 0.79 -12.41
N SER A 116 14.44 0.79 -11.29
CA SER A 116 14.23 -0.10 -10.15
C SER A 116 14.03 0.74 -8.89
N SER A 117 12.88 0.62 -8.24
CA SER A 117 12.63 1.36 -6.99
C SER A 117 13.49 0.78 -5.86
N LEU A 118 14.39 1.59 -5.30
CA LEU A 118 15.10 1.29 -4.05
C LEU A 118 14.15 0.83 -2.92
N VAL A 119 12.91 1.33 -2.94
CA VAL A 119 11.87 0.91 -2.02
C VAL A 119 11.48 -0.54 -2.25
N THR A 120 11.36 -0.98 -3.50
CA THR A 120 11.02 -2.36 -3.84
C THR A 120 12.10 -3.32 -3.34
N ASP A 121 13.38 -3.00 -3.58
CA ASP A 121 14.49 -3.83 -3.11
C ASP A 121 14.56 -3.91 -1.58
N TYR A 122 14.29 -2.79 -0.91
CA TYR A 122 14.20 -2.76 0.54
C TYR A 122 13.03 -3.59 1.06
N VAL A 123 11.85 -3.48 0.45
CA VAL A 123 10.66 -4.28 0.81
C VAL A 123 10.90 -5.77 0.58
N LEU A 124 11.51 -6.16 -0.54
CA LEU A 124 11.88 -7.55 -0.82
C LEU A 124 12.75 -8.12 0.29
N LYS A 125 13.79 -7.39 0.72
CA LYS A 125 14.67 -7.83 1.83
C LYS A 125 13.93 -7.91 3.16
N LEU A 126 13.10 -6.92 3.49
CA LEU A 126 12.31 -6.93 4.73
C LEU A 126 11.36 -8.12 4.81
N LEU A 127 10.75 -8.49 3.68
CA LEU A 127 9.83 -9.61 3.60
C LEU A 127 10.54 -10.96 3.42
N GLY A 128 11.87 -10.98 3.23
CA GLY A 128 12.64 -12.19 2.93
C GLY A 128 12.32 -12.80 1.57
N LEU A 129 11.91 -11.97 0.61
CA LEU A 129 11.54 -12.34 -0.76
C LEU A 129 12.67 -12.07 -1.78
N ASP A 130 13.83 -11.60 -1.32
CA ASP A 130 14.97 -11.29 -2.17
C ASP A 130 15.50 -12.52 -2.93
N ILE A 131 15.44 -13.71 -2.30
CA ILE A 131 15.84 -14.98 -2.92
C ILE A 131 14.93 -15.42 -4.08
N CYS A 132 13.68 -14.94 -4.12
CA CYS A 132 12.70 -15.28 -5.15
C CYS A 132 12.27 -14.05 -5.96
N ALA A 133 13.02 -12.95 -5.86
CA ALA A 133 12.65 -11.67 -6.47
C ALA A 133 12.40 -11.78 -7.98
N ASP A 134 13.16 -12.62 -8.67
CA ASP A 134 13.11 -12.80 -10.13
C ASP A 134 12.31 -14.05 -10.54
N ILE A 135 11.58 -14.67 -9.60
CA ILE A 135 10.65 -15.77 -9.87
C ILE A 135 9.30 -15.18 -10.26
N MET A 136 8.66 -15.80 -11.27
CA MET A 136 7.30 -15.46 -11.69
C MET A 136 6.32 -15.68 -10.54
N VAL A 137 5.36 -14.79 -10.33
CA VAL A 137 4.32 -15.03 -9.31
C VAL A 137 3.36 -16.14 -9.77
N GLY A 138 3.12 -16.22 -11.09
CA GLY A 138 2.17 -17.16 -11.68
C GLY A 138 0.71 -16.73 -11.48
N ASP A 139 -0.22 -17.56 -11.96
CA ASP A 139 -1.66 -17.36 -11.84
C ASP A 139 -2.39 -18.72 -11.88
N GLN A 140 -3.70 -18.74 -12.12
CA GLN A 140 -4.46 -19.99 -12.23
C GLN A 140 -4.02 -20.90 -13.39
N MET A 141 -3.36 -20.34 -14.41
CA MET A 141 -2.94 -21.03 -15.63
C MET A 141 -1.43 -21.28 -15.68
N ARG A 142 -0.63 -20.53 -14.90
CA ARG A 142 0.84 -20.58 -14.90
C ARG A 142 1.39 -20.74 -13.50
N ARG A 143 2.36 -21.64 -13.35
CA ARG A 143 3.07 -21.78 -12.07
C ARG A 143 4.17 -20.74 -11.96
N GLY A 144 4.29 -20.17 -10.76
CA GLY A 144 5.46 -19.45 -10.27
C GLY A 144 6.44 -20.38 -9.58
#